data_AF-A0A967F6G7-F1
#
_entry.id   AF-A0A967F6G7-F1
#
_cell.length_a   1.000
_cell.length_b   1.000
_cell.length_c   1.000
_cell.angle_alpha   90.00
_cell.angle_beta   90.00
_cell.angle_gamma   90.00
#
_symmetry.space_group_name_H-M   'P 1'
#
loop_
_entity.id
_entity.type
_entity.pdbx_description
1 polymer ?
#
loop_
_entity_poly.entity_id
_entity_poly.type
_entity_poly.pdbx_seq_one_letter_code
_entity_poly.pdbx_strand_id
1 'polypeptide(L)' 'AATVVLASRTGLPVSTTHILVGAVIGVGLARGVGAIDLRVIGKIVVSWVVTLPAGGILAAIFFFVLKAIFS' A
#
# COMPACT_ATOMS: atom_id res chain seq x y z
N ALA A 1 4.35 15.65 1.69
CA ALA A 1 5.41 16.09 0.76
C ALA A 1 6.82 15.80 1.30
N ALA A 2 7.18 16.29 2.50
CA ALA A 2 8.51 16.08 3.07
C ALA A 2 8.99 14.61 3.06
N THR A 3 8.17 13.68 3.53
CA THR A 3 8.49 12.23 3.54
C THR A 3 8.79 11.68 2.15
N VAL A 4 8.00 12.08 1.14
CA VAL A 4 8.19 11.63 -0.25
C VAL A 4 9.50 12.19 -0.81
N VAL A 5 9.77 13.48 -0.61
CA VAL A 5 10.99 14.13 -1.08
C VAL A 5 12.24 13.49 -0.45
N LEU A 6 12.20 13.20 0.85
CA LEU A 6 13.30 12.51 1.53
C LEU A 6 13.53 11.10 0.96
N ALA A 7 12.47 10.32 0.77
CA ALA A 7 12.57 8.98 0.19
C ALA A 7 13.09 9.00 -1.25
N SER A 8 12.66 9.98 -2.06
CA SER A 8 13.19 10.18 -3.42
C SER A 8 14.68 10.55 -3.41
N ARG A 9 15.15 11.34 -2.44
CA ARG A 9 16.56 11.70 -2.30
C ARG A 9 17.44 10.53 -1.87
N THR A 10 16.90 9.60 -1.09
CA THR A 10 17.62 8.40 -0.63
C THR A 10 17.48 7.20 -1.56
N GLY A 11 16.68 7.32 -2.62
CA GLY A 11 16.42 6.23 -3.57
C GLY A 11 15.61 5.07 -3.00
N LEU A 12 14.98 5.25 -1.84
CA LEU A 12 14.19 4.20 -1.21
C LEU A 12 12.84 4.05 -1.93
N PRO A 13 12.48 2.85 -2.41
CA PRO A 13 11.17 2.60 -2.98
C PRO A 13 10.11 2.61 -1.87
N VAL A 14 9.39 3.73 -1.74
CA VAL A 14 8.31 3.91 -0.76
C VAL A 14 6.95 4.03 -1.44
N SER A 15 5.91 3.57 -0.77
CA SER A 15 4.53 3.72 -1.23
C SER A 15 3.96 5.09 -0.87
N THR A 16 3.67 5.93 -1.88
CA THR A 16 3.04 7.24 -1.68
C THR A 16 1.62 7.12 -1.11
N THR A 17 0.90 6.04 -1.43
CA THR A 17 -0.44 5.73 -0.88
C THR A 17 -0.39 5.54 0.64
N HIS A 18 0.56 4.74 1.15
CA HIS A 18 0.73 4.54 2.59
C HIS A 18 1.11 5.85 3.31
N ILE A 19 1.98 6.65 2.70
CA ILE A 19 2.39 7.95 3.26
C ILE A 19 1.18 8.89 3.37
N LEU A 20 0.34 8.97 2.33
CA LEU A 20 -0.83 9.83 2.32
C LEU A 20 -1.88 9.37 3.34
N VAL A 21 -2.22 8.09 3.33
CA VAL A 21 -3.19 7.51 4.29
C VAL A 21 -2.72 7.72 5.73
N GLY A 22 -1.44 7.45 6.02
CA GLY A 22 -0.85 7.67 7.34
C GLY A 22 -0.89 9.15 7.78
N ALA A 23 -0.64 10.08 6.85
CA ALA A 23 -0.74 11.51 7.14
C ALA A 23 -2.19 11.94 7.47
N VAL A 24 -3.18 11.44 6.73
CA VAL A 24 -4.61 11.73 6.99
C VAL A 24 -5.06 11.14 8.33
N ILE A 25 -4.66 9.90 8.63
CA ILE A 25 -4.93 9.27 9.93
C ILE A 25 -4.28 10.07 11.07
N GLY A 26 -3.02 10.51 10.92
CA GLY A 26 -2.31 11.32 11.90
C GLY A 26 -3.00 12.67 12.19
N VAL A 27 -3.47 13.37 11.15
CA VAL A 27 -4.26 14.60 11.31
C VAL A 27 -5.59 14.32 12.00
N GLY A 28 -6.27 13.23 11.64
CA GLY A 28 -7.51 12.81 12.30
C GLY A 28 -7.31 12.50 13.78
N LEU A 29 -6.25 11.76 14.13
CA LEU A 29 -5.88 11.47 15.52
C LEU A 29 -5.56 12.72 16.32
N ALA A 30 -4.88 13.71 15.73
CA ALA A 30 -4.61 14.99 16.37
C ALA A 30 -5.90 15.79 16.71
N ARG A 31 -7.01 15.51 16.02
CA ARG A 31 -8.34 16.09 16.29
C ARG A 31 -9.20 15.21 17.21
N GLY A 32 -8.68 14.07 17.67
CA GLY A 32 -9.34 13.12 18.57
C GLY A 32 -9.79 11.83 17.88
N VAL A 33 -9.79 10.71 18.62
CA VAL A 33 -10.11 9.37 18.10
C VAL A 33 -11.53 9.27 17.53
N GLY A 34 -12.47 10.09 18.03
CA GLY A 34 -13.83 10.16 17.49
C GLY A 34 -13.93 10.78 16.08
N ALA A 35 -12.87 11.44 15.60
CA ALA A 35 -12.84 12.06 14.28
C ALA A 35 -12.40 11.10 13.16
N ILE A 36 -12.02 9.85 13.49
CA ILE A 36 -11.57 8.85 12.53
C ILE A 36 -12.50 7.63 12.47
N ASP A 37 -12.74 7.13 11.26
CA ASP A 37 -13.46 5.87 11.05
C ASP A 37 -12.48 4.69 11.03
N LEU A 38 -12.38 4.01 12.18
CA LEU A 38 -11.52 2.83 12.34
C LEU A 38 -11.93 1.66 11.44
N ARG A 39 -13.19 1.58 11.00
CA ARG A 39 -13.64 0.53 10.07
C ARG A 39 -13.07 0.77 8.68
N VAL A 40 -13.03 2.02 8.23
CA VAL A 40 -12.41 2.41 6.96
C VAL A 40 -10.91 2.14 7.00
N ILE A 41 -10.23 2.54 8.08
CA ILE A 41 -8.79 2.28 8.26
C ILE A 41 -8.51 0.78 8.23
N GLY A 42 -9.31 -0.03 8.94
CA GLY A 42 -9.18 -1.49 8.92
C GLY A 42 -9.32 -2.08 7.52
N LYS A 43 -10.30 -1.64 6.73
CA LYS A 43 -10.46 -2.07 5.33
C LYS A 43 -9.26 -1.71 4.46
N ILE A 44 -8.68 -0.53 4.66
CA ILE A 44 -7.48 -0.09 3.94
C ILE A 44 -6.28 -1.01 4.29
N VAL A 45 -6.06 -1.29 5.57
CA VAL A 45 -4.97 -2.17 6.01
C VAL A 45 -5.12 -3.58 5.44
N VAL A 46 -6.35 -4.13 5.49
CA VAL A 46 -6.63 -5.45 4.90
C VAL A 46 -6.36 -5.46 3.40
N SER A 47 -6.72 -4.40 2.67
CA SER A 47 -6.46 -4.34 1.22
C SER A 47 -4.96 -4.33 0.89
N TRP A 48 -4.13 -3.68 1.71
CA TRP A 48 -2.67 -3.71 1.55
C TRP A 48 -2.11 -5.12 1.73
N VAL A 49 -2.59 -5.85 2.76
CA VAL A 49 -2.14 -7.22 3.01
C VAL A 49 -2.61 -8.18 1.92
N VAL A 50 -3.83 -8.00 1.38
CA VAL A 50 -4.40 -8.89 0.36
C VAL A 50 -3.82 -8.63 -1.03
N THR A 51 -3.46 -7.39 -1.37
CA THR A 51 -2.94 -7.03 -2.69
C THR A 51 -1.57 -7.64 -3.00
N LEU A 52 -0.70 -7.78 -2.00
CA LEU A 52 0.62 -8.42 -2.16
C LEU A 52 0.54 -9.90 -2.60
N PRO A 53 -0.14 -10.81 -1.86
CA PRO A 53 -0.26 -12.20 -2.27
C PRO A 53 -1.07 -12.34 -3.55
N ALA A 54 -2.13 -11.55 -3.75
CA ALA A 54 -2.90 -11.58 -5.00
C ALA A 54 -2.03 -11.24 -6.21
N GLY A 55 -1.21 -10.18 -6.13
CA GLY A 55 -0.27 -9.80 -7.18
C GLY A 55 0.81 -10.86 -7.43
N GLY A 56 1.37 -11.43 -6.36
CA GLY A 56 2.39 -12.49 -6.46
C GLY A 56 1.84 -13.78 -7.10
N ILE A 57 0.66 -14.21 -6.68
CA ILE A 57 -0.02 -15.40 -7.24
C ILE A 57 -0.33 -15.17 -8.72
N LEU A 58 -0.90 -14.01 -9.06
CA LEU A 58 -1.25 -13.68 -10.44
C LEU A 58 0.00 -13.62 -11.34
N ALA A 59 1.09 -13.01 -10.86
CA ALA A 59 2.37 -12.99 -11.55
C ALA A 59 2.94 -14.41 -11.78
N ALA A 60 2.86 -15.28 -10.78
CA ALA A 60 3.29 -16.67 -10.89
C ALA A 60 2.47 -17.44 -11.94
N ILE A 61 1.14 -17.29 -11.91
CA ILE A 61 0.24 -17.91 -12.89
C ILE A 61 0.61 -17.47 -14.31
N PHE A 62 0.73 -16.16 -14.56
CA PHE A 62 1.09 -15.66 -15.88
C PHE A 62 2.46 -16.17 -16.34
N PHE A 63 3.45 -16.21 -15.45
CA PHE A 63 4.77 -16.73 -15.78
C PHE A 63 4.71 -18.19 -16.24
N PHE A 64 4.01 -19.07 -15.52
CA PHE A 64 3.92 -20.48 -15.89
C PHE A 64 3.10 -20.70 -17.17
N VAL A 65 2.02 -19.95 -17.36
CA VAL A 65 1.21 -20.03 -18.60
C VAL A 65 2.04 -19.61 -19.81
N LEU A 66 2.72 -18.46 -19.74
CA LEU A 66 3.58 -17.99 -20.83
C LEU A 66 4.72 -18.98 -21.08
N LYS A 67 5.37 -19.48 -20.03
CA LYS A 67 6.42 -20.50 -20.17
C LYS A 67 5.93 -21.76 -20.85
N ALA A 68 4.71 -22.23 -20.55
CA ALA A 68 4.15 -23.43 -21.17
C ALA A 68 3.78 -23.25 -22.65
N ILE A 69 3.47 -22.01 -23.08
CA ILE A 69 3.13 -21.70 -24.48
C ILE A 69 4.39 -21.53 -25.35
N PHE A 70 5.44 -20.92 -24.81
CA PHE A 70 6.66 -20.55 -25.54
C PHE A 70 7.84 -21.52 -25.33
N SER A 71 7.63 -22.61 -24.61
CA SER A 71 8.61 -23.68 -24.41
C SER A 71 8.17 -24.96 -25.10
#